data_AF-A0A0R3R9K5-F1
#
_entry.id   AF-A0A0R3R9K5-F1
#
_cell.length_a   1.000
_cell.length_b   1.000
_cell.length_c   1.000
_cell.angle_alpha   90.00
_cell.angle_beta   90.00
_cell.angle_gamma   90.00
#
_symmetry.space_group_name_H-M   'P 1'
#
loop_
_entity.id
_entity.type
_entity.pdbx_description
1 polymer ?
#
loop_
_entity_poly.entity_id
_entity_poly.type
_entity_poly.pdbx_seq_one_letter_code
_entity_poly.pdbx_strand_id
1 'polypeptide(L)'
;LKVFKNGFLNLALPFFGFSEPIAAPKKKVGFKCADGYFTLWDRFEIQGPKKMKELIQWIKEETGLDVTMMSCGVSLIYSFFLSSDKRMERLEQDMKDIVEEVTRKKIPDYVQSIVLEVIANNKDDEDVEIPYIKFNLR
;
A
#
# COMPACT_ATOMS: atom_id res chain seq x y z
N LEU A 1 -15.19 -7.32 -19.43
CA LEU A 1 -16.24 -6.43 -18.87
C LEU A 1 -17.58 -6.54 -19.60
N LYS A 2 -17.60 -6.57 -20.95
CA LYS A 2 -18.84 -6.59 -21.76
C LYS A 2 -19.90 -7.62 -21.38
N VAL A 3 -19.50 -8.77 -20.81
CA VAL A 3 -20.40 -9.85 -20.36
C VAL A 3 -21.07 -9.60 -19.01
N PHE A 4 -20.56 -8.66 -18.21
CA PHE A 4 -21.13 -8.29 -16.91
C PHE A 4 -22.07 -7.09 -17.05
N LYS A 5 -23.11 -7.02 -16.20
CA LYS A 5 -24.09 -5.93 -16.18
C LYS A 5 -24.42 -5.50 -14.75
N ASN A 6 -24.26 -4.21 -14.46
CA ASN A 6 -24.81 -3.57 -13.27
C ASN A 6 -26.31 -3.32 -13.51
N GLY A 7 -27.18 -3.79 -12.62
CA GLY A 7 -28.62 -3.64 -12.73
C GLY A 7 -29.16 -2.49 -11.88
N PHE A 8 -30.08 -1.71 -12.44
CA PHE A 8 -30.80 -0.62 -11.77
C PHE A 8 -32.30 -0.85 -11.97
N LEU A 9 -33.06 -0.91 -10.87
CA LEU A 9 -34.48 -1.26 -10.92
C LEU A 9 -35.31 -0.21 -10.20
N ASN A 10 -36.44 0.18 -10.80
CA ASN A 10 -37.50 0.91 -10.12
C ASN A 10 -38.86 0.32 -10.52
N LEU A 11 -39.43 -0.49 -9.62
CA LEU A 11 -40.65 -1.26 -9.85
C LEU A 11 -41.92 -0.40 -9.88
N ALA A 12 -41.87 0.83 -9.35
CA ALA A 12 -42.98 1.79 -9.47
C ALA A 12 -43.11 2.36 -10.89
N LEU A 13 -42.02 2.39 -11.67
CA LEU A 13 -41.93 2.94 -13.03
C LEU A 13 -41.69 1.86 -14.11
N PRO A 14 -42.08 0.60 -13.85
CA PRO A 14 -41.54 -0.61 -14.51
C PRO A 14 -40.16 -0.46 -15.16
N PHE A 15 -39.20 0.16 -14.46
CA PHE A 15 -37.91 0.51 -15.02
C PHE A 15 -36.85 -0.53 -14.69
N PHE A 16 -36.15 -0.97 -15.73
CA PHE A 16 -35.02 -1.89 -15.68
C PHE A 16 -33.89 -1.35 -16.57
N GLY A 17 -32.83 -0.86 -15.95
CA GLY A 17 -31.63 -0.35 -16.63
C GLY A 17 -30.43 -1.25 -16.37
N PHE A 18 -29.59 -1.44 -17.39
CA PHE A 18 -28.34 -2.18 -17.26
C PHE A 18 -27.18 -1.36 -17.84
N SER A 19 -26.03 -1.35 -17.14
CA SER A 19 -24.80 -0.75 -17.65
C SER A 19 -23.62 -1.71 -17.50
N GLU A 20 -22.58 -1.51 -18.30
CA GLU A 20 -21.33 -2.25 -18.14
C GLU A 20 -20.57 -1.70 -16.91
N PRO A 21 -19.94 -2.58 -16.09
CA PRO A 21 -19.09 -2.11 -15.00
C PRO A 21 -17.91 -1.30 -15.53
N ILE A 22 -17.58 -0.22 -14.81
CA ILE A 22 -16.43 0.63 -15.11
C ILE A 22 -15.14 -0.15 -14.84
N ALA A 23 -14.19 -0.08 -15.77
CA ALA A 23 -12.87 -0.68 -15.59
C ALA A 23 -12.13 0.00 -14.42
N ALA A 24 -11.35 -0.77 -13.66
CA ALA A 24 -10.51 -0.21 -12.61
C ALA A 24 -9.55 0.84 -13.20
N PRO A 25 -9.46 2.05 -12.62
CA PRO A 25 -8.51 3.07 -13.07
C PRO A 25 -7.08 2.53 -13.01
N LYS A 26 -6.32 2.75 -14.08
CA LYS A 26 -4.89 2.46 -14.14
C LYS A 26 -4.11 3.68 -13.68
N LYS A 27 -3.34 3.55 -12.61
CA LYS A 27 -2.39 4.54 -12.09
C LYS A 27 -0.99 4.17 -12.55
N LYS A 28 -0.16 5.15 -12.90
CA LYS A 28 1.21 4.92 -13.37
C LYS A 28 2.14 4.72 -12.17
N VAL A 29 3.03 3.73 -12.24
CA VAL A 29 4.07 3.45 -11.25
C VAL A 29 5.43 3.46 -11.94
N GLY A 30 6.49 3.66 -11.14
CA GLY A 30 7.88 3.60 -11.58
C GLY A 30 8.26 2.33 -12.36
N PHE A 31 9.46 2.37 -12.95
CA PHE A 31 9.93 1.63 -14.13
C PHE A 31 9.93 0.09 -14.10
N LYS A 32 9.45 -0.59 -13.06
CA LYS A 32 9.63 -2.04 -12.89
C LYS A 32 8.38 -2.87 -12.58
N CYS A 33 7.26 -2.26 -12.22
CA CYS A 33 5.98 -2.99 -12.10
C CYS A 33 5.33 -3.16 -13.48
N ALA A 34 4.66 -4.30 -13.71
CA ALA A 34 4.04 -4.71 -14.97
C ALA A 34 3.49 -3.53 -15.81
N ASP A 35 4.06 -3.35 -17.01
CA ASP A 35 3.75 -2.28 -17.98
C ASP A 35 3.80 -0.83 -17.46
N GLY A 36 4.32 -0.60 -16.25
CA GLY A 36 4.38 0.70 -15.58
C GLY A 36 3.06 1.19 -15.00
N TYR A 37 2.07 0.31 -14.81
CA TYR A 37 0.77 0.69 -14.25
C TYR A 37 0.30 -0.29 -13.17
N PHE A 38 -0.54 0.21 -12.27
CA PHE A 38 -1.30 -0.59 -11.31
C PHE A 38 -2.75 -0.13 -11.23
N THR A 39 -3.60 -0.98 -10.66
CA THR A 39 -5.02 -0.75 -10.40
C THR A 39 -5.32 -0.97 -8.93
N LEU A 40 -6.56 -0.71 -8.53
CA LEU A 40 -7.05 -0.98 -7.16
C LEU A 40 -6.79 -2.43 -6.68
N TRP A 41 -6.65 -3.38 -7.61
CA TRP A 41 -6.55 -4.81 -7.31
C TRP A 41 -5.11 -5.29 -7.12
N ASP A 42 -4.14 -4.46 -7.50
CA ASP A 42 -2.73 -4.79 -7.40
C ASP A 42 -2.21 -4.49 -5.99
N ARG A 43 -1.23 -5.27 -5.56
CA ARG A 43 -0.56 -5.12 -4.27
C ARG A 43 0.85 -5.68 -4.36
N PHE A 44 1.73 -5.17 -3.52
CA PHE A 44 2.97 -5.86 -3.22
C PHE A 44 2.75 -6.87 -2.10
N GLU A 45 3.38 -8.03 -2.21
CA GLU A 45 3.34 -9.06 -1.18
C GLU A 45 4.75 -9.33 -0.69
N ILE A 46 5.00 -9.07 0.58
CA ILE A 46 6.33 -9.14 1.19
C ILE A 46 6.27 -10.08 2.38
N GLN A 47 7.23 -11.00 2.43
CA GLN A 47 7.39 -11.94 3.54
C GLN A 47 8.29 -11.33 4.62
N GLY A 48 7.80 -11.30 5.86
CA GLY A 48 8.55 -10.98 7.06
C GLY A 48 9.21 -12.22 7.69
N PRO A 49 9.85 -12.06 8.87
CA PRO A 49 10.16 -10.79 9.52
C PRO A 49 11.22 -10.00 8.74
N LYS A 50 11.07 -8.67 8.70
CA LYS A 50 12.00 -7.75 8.07
C LYS A 50 12.12 -6.48 8.88
N LYS A 51 13.31 -5.89 8.85
CA LYS A 51 13.55 -4.55 9.39
C LYS A 51 12.98 -3.48 8.46
N MET A 52 12.66 -2.31 9.01
CA MET A 52 12.16 -1.20 8.20
C MET A 52 13.13 -0.78 7.08
N LYS A 53 14.45 -0.78 7.34
CA LYS A 53 15.45 -0.49 6.30
C LYS A 53 15.40 -1.47 5.12
N GLU A 54 15.16 -2.75 5.38
CA GLU A 54 15.11 -3.79 4.36
C GLU A 54 13.86 -3.64 3.50
N LEU A 55 12.75 -3.27 4.13
CA LEU A 55 11.51 -2.97 3.44
C LEU A 55 11.65 -1.75 2.52
N ILE A 56 12.22 -0.65 3.03
CA ILE A 56 12.46 0.57 2.23
C ILE A 56 13.39 0.26 1.06
N GLN A 57 14.47 -0.50 1.31
CA GLN A 57 15.41 -0.90 0.27
C GLN A 57 14.74 -1.78 -0.80
N TRP A 58 13.91 -2.75 -0.39
CA TRP A 58 13.15 -3.59 -1.31
C TRP A 58 12.21 -2.76 -2.20
N ILE A 59 11.47 -1.81 -1.62
CA ILE A 59 10.58 -0.91 -2.38
C ILE A 59 11.40 -0.12 -3.41
N LYS A 60 12.56 0.40 -3.02
CA LYS A 60 13.45 1.13 -3.92
C LYS A 60 13.98 0.27 -5.06
N GLU A 61 14.36 -0.98 -4.79
CA GLU A 61 14.84 -1.92 -5.80
C GLU A 61 13.74 -2.34 -6.78
N GLU A 62 12.52 -2.56 -6.26
CA GLU A 62 11.38 -3.05 -7.02
C GLU A 62 10.67 -1.94 -7.82
N THR A 63 10.65 -0.71 -7.31
CA THR A 63 9.91 0.40 -7.95
C THR A 63 10.82 1.48 -8.54
N GLY A 64 12.06 1.58 -8.06
CA GLY A 64 12.96 2.69 -8.37
C GLY A 64 12.58 4.01 -7.69
N LEU A 65 11.68 3.98 -6.70
CA LEU A 65 11.16 5.15 -5.98
C LEU A 65 11.71 5.22 -4.56
N ASP A 66 11.83 6.43 -4.02
CA ASP A 66 12.33 6.69 -2.67
C ASP A 66 11.16 6.88 -1.69
N VAL A 67 11.04 6.01 -0.68
CA VAL A 67 9.93 6.05 0.29
C VAL A 67 10.02 7.31 1.16
N THR A 68 8.96 8.13 1.12
CA THR A 68 8.84 9.34 1.94
C THR A 68 8.01 9.11 3.19
N MET A 69 6.90 8.38 3.06
CA MET A 69 6.00 8.07 4.17
C MET A 69 5.49 6.64 4.11
N MET A 70 5.28 6.05 5.27
CA MET A 70 4.66 4.73 5.43
C MET A 70 3.73 4.73 6.64
N SER A 71 2.54 4.19 6.45
CA SER A 71 1.53 4.07 7.50
C SER A 71 0.95 2.65 7.57
N CYS A 72 0.47 2.28 8.75
CA CYS A 72 -0.30 1.07 8.98
C CYS A 72 -1.65 1.47 9.58
N GLY A 73 -2.71 1.37 8.78
CA GLY A 73 -4.01 1.98 9.10
C GLY A 73 -3.86 3.47 9.34
N VAL A 74 -4.35 3.98 10.47
CA VAL A 74 -4.27 5.41 10.83
C VAL A 74 -2.91 5.83 11.43
N SER A 75 -1.96 4.89 11.59
CA SER A 75 -0.72 5.13 12.31
C SER A 75 0.45 5.36 11.36
N LEU A 76 1.07 6.54 11.43
CA LEU A 76 2.28 6.88 10.67
C LEU A 76 3.51 6.23 11.31
N ILE A 77 4.04 5.18 10.67
CA ILE A 77 5.16 4.39 11.18
C ILE A 77 6.52 4.93 10.71
N TYR A 78 6.58 5.52 9.52
CA TYR A 78 7.78 6.17 8.99
C TYR A 78 7.41 7.44 8.22
N SER A 79 8.22 8.48 8.39
CA SER A 79 8.11 9.72 7.62
C SER A 79 9.44 10.45 7.63
N PHE A 80 9.79 11.10 6.53
CA PHE A 80 10.95 11.99 6.46
C PHE A 80 10.86 13.20 7.41
N PHE A 81 9.68 13.56 7.93
CA PHE A 81 9.52 14.64 8.93
C PHE A 81 9.94 14.23 10.35
N LEU A 82 10.16 12.95 10.63
CA LEU A 82 10.65 12.49 11.93
C LEU A 82 12.08 13.00 12.19
N SER A 83 12.42 13.21 13.47
CA SER A 83 13.79 13.57 13.86
C SER A 83 14.79 12.51 13.42
N SER A 84 16.02 12.91 13.10
CA SER A 84 17.05 12.00 12.57
C SER A 84 17.27 10.80 13.49
N ASP A 85 17.33 11.01 14.80
CA ASP A 85 17.56 9.95 15.79
C ASP A 85 16.43 8.91 15.78
N LYS A 86 15.16 9.37 15.77
CA LYS A 86 13.99 8.47 15.73
C LYS A 86 13.89 7.70 14.42
N ARG A 87 14.30 8.31 13.29
CA ARG A 87 14.35 7.60 12.01
C ARG A 87 15.40 6.50 12.04
N MET A 88 16.61 6.80 12.50
CA MET A 88 17.69 5.82 12.58
C MET A 88 17.36 4.66 13.51
N GLU A 89 16.71 4.93 14.65
CA GLU A 89 16.22 3.90 15.56
C GLU A 89 15.22 2.97 14.86
N ARG A 90 14.17 3.53 14.23
CA ARG A 90 13.14 2.75 13.55
C ARG A 90 13.64 1.96 12.36
N LEU A 91 14.64 2.47 11.64
CA LEU A 91 15.23 1.76 10.50
C LEU A 91 15.80 0.40 10.89
N GLU A 92 16.31 0.27 12.11
CA GLU A 92 16.91 -0.96 12.63
C GLU A 92 15.93 -1.87 13.39
N GLN A 93 14.72 -1.41 13.67
CA GLN A 93 13.67 -2.18 14.34
C GLN A 93 12.89 -3.06 13.33
N ASP A 94 12.31 -4.15 13.85
CA ASP A 94 11.43 -5.02 13.09
C ASP A 94 10.07 -4.34 12.84
N MET A 95 9.51 -4.56 11.64
CA MET A 95 8.23 -3.94 11.26
C MET A 95 7.09 -4.24 12.23
N LYS A 96 7.06 -5.44 12.81
CA LYS A 96 6.07 -5.82 13.82
C LYS A 96 6.17 -4.93 15.06
N ASP A 97 7.37 -4.76 15.59
CA ASP A 97 7.62 -4.03 16.82
C ASP A 97 7.31 -2.54 16.65
N ILE A 98 7.69 -1.95 15.51
CA ILE A 98 7.37 -0.56 15.18
C ILE A 98 5.86 -0.33 15.17
N VAL A 99 5.10 -1.24 14.53
CA VAL A 99 3.65 -1.13 14.47
C VAL A 99 3.03 -1.23 15.86
N GLU A 100 3.48 -2.18 16.68
CA GLU A 100 2.98 -2.33 18.05
C GLU A 100 3.30 -1.11 18.93
N GLU A 101 4.50 -0.54 18.78
CA GLU A 101 4.95 0.65 19.51
C GLU A 101 4.10 1.88 19.14
N VAL A 102 3.95 2.16 17.83
CA VAL A 102 3.25 3.36 17.35
C VAL A 102 1.75 3.26 17.61
N THR A 103 1.15 2.09 17.39
CA THR A 103 -0.29 1.87 17.66
C THR A 103 -0.60 1.71 19.15
N ARG A 104 0.44 1.48 19.99
CA ARG A 104 0.33 1.12 21.41
C ARG A 104 -0.54 -0.10 21.66
N LYS A 105 -0.61 -1.01 20.68
CA LYS A 105 -1.42 -2.22 20.70
C LYS A 105 -0.59 -3.38 20.17
N LYS A 106 -0.57 -4.48 20.92
CA LYS A 106 0.04 -5.72 20.41
C LYS A 106 -0.76 -6.26 19.24
N ILE A 107 -0.07 -6.77 18.24
CA ILE A 107 -0.70 -7.45 17.11
C ILE A 107 -1.14 -8.84 17.61
N PRO A 108 -2.43 -9.19 17.54
CA PRO A 108 -2.90 -10.50 17.99
C PRO A 108 -2.27 -11.65 17.20
N ASP A 109 -2.05 -12.80 17.84
CA ASP A 109 -1.33 -13.95 17.24
C ASP A 109 -2.03 -14.59 16.03
N TYR A 110 -3.34 -14.33 15.86
CA TYR A 110 -4.12 -14.79 14.72
C TYR A 110 -3.92 -13.92 13.47
N VAL A 111 -3.34 -12.72 13.62
CA VAL A 111 -3.07 -11.83 12.49
C VAL A 111 -1.85 -12.35 11.73
N GLN A 112 -2.06 -12.71 10.47
CA GLN A 112 -1.00 -13.24 9.60
C GLN A 112 -0.32 -12.17 8.76
N SER A 113 -1.04 -11.09 8.45
CA SER A 113 -0.54 -10.02 7.60
C SER A 113 -1.07 -8.66 8.06
N ILE A 114 -0.30 -7.61 7.77
CA ILE A 114 -0.73 -6.22 7.92
C ILE A 114 -0.68 -5.52 6.57
N VAL A 115 -1.47 -4.46 6.44
CA VAL A 115 -1.48 -3.59 5.26
C VAL A 115 -0.66 -2.35 5.56
N LEU A 116 0.25 -2.02 4.65
CA LEU A 116 1.04 -0.81 4.69
C LEU A 116 0.71 0.05 3.48
N GLU A 117 0.44 1.33 3.73
CA GLU A 117 0.26 2.35 2.71
C GLU A 117 1.53 3.18 2.62
N VAL A 118 2.03 3.37 1.40
CA VAL A 118 3.33 3.98 1.14
C VAL A 118 3.18 5.13 0.15
N ILE A 119 3.81 6.25 0.48
CA ILE A 119 4.04 7.36 -0.43
C ILE A 119 5.54 7.37 -0.73
N ALA A 120 5.89 7.51 -2.02
CA ALA A 120 7.26 7.52 -2.47
C ALA A 120 7.48 8.63 -3.51
N ASN A 121 8.71 9.13 -3.61
CA ASN A 121 9.09 10.13 -4.59
C ASN A 121 9.75 9.48 -5.81
N ASN A 122 9.49 10.07 -6.98
CA ASN A 122 10.26 9.79 -8.18
C ASN A 122 11.56 10.62 -8.21
N LYS A 123 12.33 10.51 -9.30
CA LYS A 123 13.60 11.24 -9.47
C LYS A 123 13.44 12.76 -9.61
N ASP A 124 12.22 13.22 -9.89
CA ASP A 124 11.87 14.63 -10.04
C ASP A 124 11.26 15.19 -8.75
N ASP A 125 11.39 14.47 -7.63
CA ASP A 125 10.83 14.79 -6.30
C ASP A 125 9.30 14.95 -6.27
N GLU A 126 8.59 14.34 -7.24
CA GLU A 126 7.12 14.30 -7.24
C GLU A 126 6.62 13.10 -6.44
N ASP A 127 5.57 13.32 -5.63
CA ASP A 127 4.88 12.27 -4.89
C ASP A 127 4.18 11.31 -5.87
N VAL A 128 4.51 10.02 -5.77
CA VAL A 128 3.92 8.93 -6.54
C VAL A 128 3.31 7.91 -5.59
N GLU A 129 2.06 7.55 -5.88
CA GLU A 129 1.39 6.44 -5.20
C GLU A 129 1.84 5.10 -5.79
N ILE A 130 2.05 4.13 -4.91
CA ILE A 130 2.31 2.74 -5.27
C ILE A 130 1.19 1.84 -4.74
N PRO A 131 1.04 0.60 -5.26
CA PRO A 131 0.17 -0.39 -4.64
C PRO A 131 0.44 -0.54 -3.14
N TYR A 132 -0.62 -0.78 -2.36
CA TYR A 132 -0.44 -1.10 -0.95
C TYR A 132 0.39 -2.38 -0.79
N ILE A 133 1.04 -2.50 0.36
CA ILE A 133 1.88 -3.65 0.67
C ILE A 133 1.11 -4.53 1.65
N LYS A 134 0.87 -5.78 1.26
CA LYS A 134 0.51 -6.87 2.18
C LYS A 134 1.80 -7.43 2.77
N PHE A 135 2.09 -7.06 4.01
CA PHE A 135 3.25 -7.54 4.74
C PHE A 135 2.86 -8.75 5.57
N ASN A 136 3.35 -9.93 5.21
CA ASN A 136 3.13 -11.15 5.96
C ASN A 136 4.06 -11.18 7.18
N LEU A 137 3.49 -11.37 8.36
CA LEU A 137 4.23 -11.37 9.64
C LEU A 137 4.96 -12.69 9.89
N ARG A 138 4.62 -13.75 9.15
CA ARG A 138 5.11 -15.12 9.28
C ARG A 138 5.22 -15.76 7.90
#